data_AF-A0A6V8CRU7-F1
#
_entry.id   AF-A0A6V8CRU7-F1
#
_cell.length_a   1.000
_cell.length_b   1.000
_cell.length_c   1.000
_cell.angle_alpha   90.00
_cell.angle_beta   90.00
_cell.angle_gamma   90.00
#
_symmetry.space_group_name_H-M   'P 1'
#
loop_
_entity.id
_entity.type
_entity.pdbx_description
1 polymer ?
#
loop_
_entity_poly.entity_id
_entity_poly.type
_entity_poly.pdbx_seq_one_letter_code
_entity_poly.pdbx_strand_id
1 'polypeptide(L)'
;MGGMESILEQHAANIADEIESKMDDILDEVPDQVALLPDEDLEKIDPQVLRMTRLTTEMVHELMWDLGRPGAVADMTLMTRIEDATEMLGDVLSSLPESEEE
;
A
#
# COMPACT_ATOMS: atom_id res chain seq x y z
N MET A 1 47.98 21.65 44.50
CA MET A 1 46.70 21.91 43.79
C MET A 1 46.36 20.66 43.00
N GLY A 2 45.09 20.22 43.03
CA GLY A 2 44.54 19.30 42.02
C GLY A 2 44.14 17.86 42.43
N GLY A 3 44.22 17.44 43.69
CA GLY A 3 43.93 16.03 44.05
C GLY A 3 42.48 15.59 43.84
N MET A 4 41.50 16.41 44.22
CA MET A 4 40.08 16.07 44.08
C MET A 4 39.53 16.40 42.69
N GLU A 5 40.05 17.46 42.05
CA GLU A 5 39.71 17.86 40.69
C GLU A 5 40.13 16.80 39.66
N SER A 6 41.36 16.26 39.78
CA SER A 6 41.81 15.16 38.91
C SER A 6 41.02 13.87 39.09
N ILE A 7 40.58 13.56 40.32
CA ILE A 7 39.71 12.40 40.59
C ILE A 7 38.33 12.59 39.94
N LEU A 8 37.77 13.81 40.03
CA LEU A 8 36.48 14.12 39.41
C LEU A 8 36.56 14.12 37.87
N GLU A 9 37.66 14.61 37.28
CA GLU A 9 37.91 14.52 35.84
C GLU A 9 38.05 13.06 35.39
N GLN A 10 38.81 12.24 36.13
CA GLN A 10 38.96 10.82 35.83
C GLN A 10 37.61 10.10 35.88
N HIS A 11 36.75 10.42 36.85
CA HIS A 11 35.41 9.87 36.94
C HIS A 11 34.49 10.32 35.80
N ALA A 12 34.55 11.59 35.42
CA ALA A 12 33.76 12.12 34.31
C ALA A 12 34.17 11.46 32.97
N ALA A 13 35.47 11.26 32.76
CA ALA A 13 36.00 10.55 31.58
C ALA A 13 35.49 9.09 31.54
N ASN A 14 35.60 8.36 32.65
CA ASN A 14 35.11 6.97 32.71
C ASN A 14 33.60 6.85 32.44
N ILE A 15 32.81 7.82 32.93
CA ILE A 15 31.36 7.85 32.67
C ILE A 15 31.07 8.15 31.21
N ALA A 16 31.83 9.06 30.59
CA ALA A 16 31.69 9.38 29.18
C ALA A 16 31.98 8.14 28.30
N ASP A 17 33.09 7.45 28.58
CA ASP A 17 33.48 6.23 27.87
C ASP A 17 32.44 5.10 28.03
N GLU A 18 31.85 4.95 29.23
CA GLU A 18 30.80 3.95 29.47
C GLU A 18 29.49 4.29 28.72
N ILE A 19 29.15 5.58 28.63
CA ILE A 19 27.98 6.04 27.88
C ILE A 19 28.19 5.82 26.38
N GLU A 20 29.36 6.21 25.85
CA GLU A 20 29.72 6.04 24.44
C GLU A 20 29.62 4.57 24.04
N SER A 21 30.20 3.66 24.83
CA SER A 21 30.12 2.22 24.57
C SER A 21 28.70 1.68 24.55
N LYS A 22 27.81 2.15 25.43
CA LYS A 22 26.40 1.72 25.42
C LYS A 22 25.60 2.35 24.28
N MET A 23 25.99 3.53 23.82
CA MET A 23 25.34 4.18 22.69
C MET A 23 25.69 3.48 21.38
N ASP A 24 26.94 3.02 21.20
CA ASP A 24 27.33 2.23 20.03
C ASP A 24 26.48 0.96 19.92
N ASP A 25 26.31 0.21 21.03
CA ASP A 25 25.48 -1.00 21.07
C ASP A 25 24.00 -0.74 20.67
N ILE A 26 23.46 0.44 21.01
CA ILE A 26 22.07 0.83 20.69
C ILE A 26 21.96 1.31 19.24
N LEU A 27 22.97 2.05 18.75
CA LEU A 27 22.95 2.65 17.42
C LEU A 27 23.27 1.65 16.30
N ASP A 28 23.97 0.57 16.64
CA ASP A 28 24.28 -0.55 15.73
C ASP A 28 23.15 -1.59 15.65
N GLU A 29 22.09 -1.47 16.44
CA GLU A 29 20.93 -2.35 16.37
C GLU A 29 20.16 -2.12 15.06
N VAL A 30 20.25 -3.10 14.15
CA VAL A 30 19.42 -3.14 12.94
C VAL A 30 18.10 -3.83 13.30
N PRO A 31 16.94 -3.20 13.06
CA PRO A 31 15.65 -3.82 13.36
C PRO A 31 15.47 -5.11 12.55
N ASP A 32 14.92 -6.14 13.18
CA ASP A 32 14.50 -7.35 12.47
C ASP A 32 13.51 -6.98 11.36
N GLN A 33 13.76 -7.48 10.14
CA GLN A 33 12.87 -7.28 9.00
C GLN A 33 11.63 -8.20 9.12
N VAL A 34 10.76 -7.93 10.10
CA VAL A 34 9.52 -8.70 10.35
C VAL A 34 8.33 -8.25 9.49
N ALA A 35 8.50 -7.29 8.58
CA ALA A 35 7.41 -6.62 7.88
C ALA A 35 7.29 -6.95 6.37
N LEU A 36 8.16 -7.80 5.83
CA LEU A 36 8.07 -8.20 4.42
C LEU A 36 7.39 -9.56 4.33
N LEU A 37 6.14 -9.57 3.87
CA LEU A 37 5.50 -10.81 3.43
C LEU A 37 6.37 -11.42 2.32
N PRO A 38 6.58 -12.75 2.31
CA PRO A 38 7.24 -13.40 1.17
C PRO A 38 6.42 -13.15 -0.09
N ASP A 39 7.06 -13.09 -1.26
CA ASP A 39 6.41 -12.68 -2.53
C ASP A 39 5.17 -13.51 -2.89
N GLU A 40 5.08 -14.74 -2.39
CA GLU A 40 3.92 -15.64 -2.53
C GLU A 40 2.68 -15.22 -1.71
N ASP A 41 2.90 -14.46 -0.63
CA ASP A 41 1.86 -13.94 0.28
C ASP A 41 1.53 -12.45 0.02
N LEU A 42 2.22 -11.79 -0.91
CA LEU A 42 1.85 -10.47 -1.39
C LEU A 42 0.60 -10.60 -2.27
N GLU A 43 -0.52 -10.00 -1.86
CA GLU A 43 -1.65 -9.80 -2.76
C GLU A 43 -1.17 -8.95 -3.96
N LYS A 44 -1.01 -9.60 -5.13
CA LYS A 44 -0.51 -8.95 -6.36
C LYS A 44 -1.43 -7.83 -6.87
N ILE A 45 -2.62 -7.68 -6.29
CA ILE A 45 -3.66 -6.76 -6.71
C ILE A 45 -4.17 -6.03 -5.47
N ASP A 46 -4.21 -4.70 -5.53
CA ASP A 46 -4.79 -3.88 -4.47
C ASP A 46 -6.25 -4.30 -4.19
N PRO A 47 -6.65 -4.56 -2.93
CA PRO A 47 -8.02 -4.91 -2.56
C PRO A 47 -9.09 -3.93 -3.07
N GLN A 48 -8.75 -2.65 -3.23
CA GLN A 48 -9.64 -1.63 -3.81
C GLN A 48 -9.88 -1.89 -5.29
N VAL A 49 -8.85 -2.27 -6.05
CA VAL A 49 -8.95 -2.63 -7.46
C VAL A 49 -9.84 -3.86 -7.64
N LEU A 50 -9.73 -4.86 -6.75
CA LEU A 50 -10.64 -6.01 -6.74
C LEU A 50 -12.10 -5.60 -6.46
N ARG A 51 -12.33 -4.72 -5.48
CA ARG A 51 -13.67 -4.19 -5.19
C ARG A 51 -14.24 -3.41 -6.36
N MET A 52 -13.44 -2.55 -6.98
CA MET A 52 -13.83 -1.74 -8.12
C MET A 52 -14.17 -2.62 -9.33
N THR A 53 -13.34 -3.64 -9.60
CA THR A 53 -13.58 -4.64 -10.64
C THR A 53 -14.91 -5.36 -10.43
N ARG A 54 -15.18 -5.81 -9.20
CA ARG A 54 -16.45 -6.47 -8.85
C ARG A 54 -17.66 -5.56 -9.10
N LEU A 55 -17.65 -4.34 -8.56
CA LEU A 55 -18.76 -3.39 -8.69
C LEU A 55 -19.02 -3.01 -10.15
N THR A 56 -17.95 -2.74 -10.91
CA THR A 56 -18.05 -2.42 -12.34
C THR A 56 -18.63 -3.58 -13.13
N THR A 57 -18.21 -4.82 -12.82
CA THR A 57 -18.74 -6.03 -13.45
C THR A 57 -20.22 -6.24 -13.14
N GLU A 58 -20.64 -6.03 -11.89
CA GLU A 58 -22.05 -6.12 -11.48
C GLU A 58 -22.92 -5.10 -12.23
N MET A 59 -22.47 -3.85 -12.32
CA MET A 59 -23.17 -2.79 -13.04
C MET A 59 -23.30 -3.09 -14.54
N VAL A 60 -22.21 -3.53 -15.19
CA VAL A 60 -22.23 -3.87 -16.62
C VAL A 60 -23.13 -5.08 -16.87
N HIS A 61 -23.12 -6.07 -15.99
CA HIS A 61 -24.01 -7.22 -16.09
C HIS A 61 -25.48 -6.80 -16.04
N GLU A 62 -25.86 -5.91 -15.11
CA GLU A 62 -27.21 -5.35 -15.05
C GLU A 62 -27.57 -4.55 -16.31
N LEU A 63 -26.65 -3.71 -16.80
CA LEU A 63 -26.84 -2.93 -18.01
C LEU A 63 -27.08 -3.82 -19.24
N MET A 64 -26.32 -4.91 -19.39
CA MET A 64 -26.48 -5.87 -20.49
C MET A 64 -27.83 -6.60 -20.40
N TRP A 65 -28.28 -6.91 -19.19
CA TRP A 65 -29.62 -7.48 -18.98
C TRP A 65 -30.73 -6.52 -19.38
N ASP A 66 -30.60 -5.24 -19.00
CA ASP A 66 -31.55 -4.18 -19.37
C ASP A 66 -31.59 -3.96 -20.88
N LEU A 67 -30.42 -3.93 -21.55
CA LEU A 67 -30.30 -3.81 -23.00
C LEU A 67 -30.97 -4.97 -23.76
N GLY A 68 -30.95 -6.17 -23.20
CA GLY A 68 -31.58 -7.36 -23.79
C GLY A 68 -33.11 -7.33 -23.81
N ARG A 69 -33.75 -6.38 -23.11
CA ARG A 69 -35.22 -6.26 -23.08
C ARG A 69 -35.74 -5.50 -24.31
N PRO A 70 -36.71 -6.04 -25.05
CA PRO A 70 -37.30 -5.36 -26.21
C PRO A 70 -37.84 -3.97 -25.83
N GLY A 71 -37.40 -2.93 -26.56
CA GLY A 71 -37.84 -1.55 -26.35
C GLY A 71 -37.01 -0.73 -25.34
N ALA A 72 -36.07 -1.34 -24.60
CA ALA A 72 -35.22 -0.63 -23.64
C ALA A 72 -34.21 0.33 -24.31
N VAL A 73 -33.73 -0.02 -25.50
CA VAL A 73 -32.71 0.76 -26.26
C VAL A 73 -33.19 2.15 -26.67
N ALA A 74 -34.50 2.42 -26.65
CA ALA A 74 -35.07 3.74 -26.96
C ALA A 74 -35.13 4.70 -25.75
N ASP A 75 -34.77 4.23 -24.55
CA ASP A 75 -34.74 5.05 -23.35
C ASP A 75 -33.49 5.94 -23.32
N MET A 76 -33.67 7.27 -23.35
CA MET A 76 -32.56 8.24 -23.30
C MET A 76 -31.69 8.07 -22.05
N THR A 77 -32.24 7.57 -20.94
CA THR A 77 -31.47 7.31 -19.71
C THR A 77 -30.47 6.18 -19.86
N LEU A 78 -30.66 5.31 -20.87
CA LEU A 78 -29.76 4.20 -21.17
C LEU A 78 -28.43 4.67 -21.74
N MET A 79 -28.41 5.75 -22.53
CA MET A 79 -27.16 6.28 -23.09
C MET A 79 -26.22 6.77 -21.99
N THR A 80 -26.72 7.50 -20.99
CA THR A 80 -25.91 7.93 -19.84
C THR A 80 -25.36 6.73 -19.07
N ARG A 81 -26.16 5.68 -18.85
CA ARG A 81 -25.68 4.47 -18.16
C ARG A 81 -24.61 3.72 -18.96
N ILE A 82 -24.66 3.77 -20.29
CA ILE A 82 -23.62 3.20 -21.15
C ILE A 82 -22.33 4.03 -21.06
N GLU A 83 -22.43 5.35 -21.05
CA GLU A 83 -21.28 6.26 -20.88
C GLU A 83 -20.60 6.02 -19.53
N ASP A 84 -21.38 6.02 -18.43
CA ASP A 84 -20.88 5.74 -17.08
C ASP A 84 -20.21 4.36 -16.99
N ALA A 85 -20.84 3.33 -17.59
CA ALA A 85 -20.27 1.98 -17.62
C ALA A 85 -18.98 1.90 -18.43
N THR A 86 -18.87 2.67 -19.51
CA THR A 86 -17.67 2.72 -20.34
C THR A 86 -16.52 3.39 -19.59
N GLU A 87 -16.79 4.49 -18.87
CA GLU A 87 -15.79 5.18 -18.06
C GLU A 87 -15.28 4.28 -16.93
N MET A 88 -16.19 3.65 -16.16
CA MET A 88 -15.82 2.75 -15.07
C MET A 88 -15.02 1.52 -15.55
N LEU A 89 -15.35 0.98 -16.73
CA LEU A 89 -14.57 -0.10 -17.35
C LEU A 89 -13.16 0.37 -17.74
N GLY A 90 -13.01 1.59 -18.25
CA GLY A 90 -11.71 2.19 -18.54
C GLY A 90 -10.84 2.31 -17.29
N ASP A 91 -11.42 2.80 -16.20
CA ASP A 91 -10.72 2.93 -14.92
C ASP A 91 -10.27 1.57 -14.37
N VAL A 92 -11.13 0.54 -14.42
CA VAL A 92 -10.76 -0.82 -14.04
C VAL A 92 -9.60 -1.33 -14.90
N LEU A 93 -9.69 -1.21 -16.22
CA LEU A 93 -8.62 -1.66 -17.13
C LEU A 93 -7.28 -0.96 -16.86
N SER A 94 -7.31 0.33 -16.51
CA SER A 94 -6.10 1.10 -16.20
C SER A 94 -5.49 0.80 -14.83
N SER A 95 -6.27 0.21 -13.91
CA SER A 95 -5.85 -0.07 -12.54
C SER A 95 -5.41 -1.52 -12.30
N LEU A 96 -5.71 -2.41 -13.25
CA LEU A 96 -5.21 -3.78 -13.23
C LEU A 96 -3.69 -3.79 -13.53
N PRO A 97 -2.92 -4.65 -12.84
CA PRO A 97 -1.50 -4.76 -13.11
C PRO A 97 -1.26 -5.22 -14.55
N GLU A 98 -0.18 -4.73 -15.17
CA GLU A 98 0.29 -5.24 -16.46
C GLU A 98 0.58 -6.74 -16.30
N SER A 99 0.03 -7.55 -17.21
CA SER A 99 0.41 -8.95 -17.28
C SER A 99 1.83 -8.99 -17.84
N GLU A 100 2.80 -9.53 -17.10
CA GLU A 100 4.00 -10.06 -17.75
C GLU A 100 3.48 -11.18 -18.67
N GLU A 101 3.42 -10.93 -19.97
CA GLU A 101 3.20 -11.98 -20.96
C GLU A 101 4.30 -13.05 -20.73
N GLU A 102 3.91 -14.27 -20.36
CA GLU A 102 4.80 -15.42 -20.21
C GLU A 102 5.65 -15.70 -21.46
#